data_AF-A0A085LQP5-F1
#
_entry.id   AF-A0A085LQP5-F1
#
_cell.length_a   1.000
_cell.length_b   1.000
_cell.length_c   1.000
_cell.angle_alpha   90.00
_cell.angle_beta   90.00
_cell.angle_gamma   90.00
#
_symmetry.space_group_name_H-M   'P 1'
#
loop_
_entity.id
_entity.type
_entity.pdbx_description
1 polymer ?
#
loop_
_entity_poly.entity_id
_entity_poly.type
_entity_poly.pdbx_seq_one_letter_code
_entity_poly.pdbx_strand_id
1 'polypeptide(L)' 'MANDQKSYAAGGRVQAPSVSVLCQLVINAWHKVKRETVTKSFRKYSISTTLEDTESDGLPGSGQEDVYL' A
#
# COMPACT_ATOMS: atom_id res chain seq x y z
N MET A 1 0.90 -20.59 -11.60
CA MET A 1 1.79 -20.55 -12.77
C MET A 1 1.70 -19.14 -13.36
N ALA A 2 2.68 -18.29 -13.10
CA ALA A 2 2.78 -16.99 -13.78
C ALA A 2 3.53 -17.25 -15.08
N ASN A 3 2.82 -17.19 -16.20
CA ASN A 3 3.47 -17.24 -17.51
C ASN A 3 4.16 -15.87 -17.71
N ASP A 4 5.46 -15.79 -17.43
CA ASP A 4 6.30 -14.62 -17.74
C ASP A 4 6.47 -14.52 -19.26
N GLN A 5 5.39 -14.19 -19.95
CA GLN A 5 5.38 -14.01 -21.40
C GLN A 5 6.04 -12.68 -21.74
N LYS A 6 7.37 -12.70 -21.73
CA LYS A 6 8.21 -11.55 -22.06
C LYS A 6 8.27 -11.41 -23.58
N SER A 7 7.54 -10.45 -24.13
CA SER A 7 7.64 -10.10 -25.55
C SER A 7 8.82 -9.16 -25.79
N TYR A 8 9.52 -9.36 -26.91
CA TYR A 8 10.70 -8.59 -27.29
C TYR A 8 10.40 -7.78 -28.56
N ALA A 9 10.80 -6.51 -28.56
CA ALA A 9 10.75 -5.66 -29.74
C ALA A 9 11.89 -6.02 -30.72
N ALA A 10 11.75 -5.64 -32.00
CA ALA A 10 12.82 -5.75 -32.98
C ALA A 10 14.04 -4.97 -32.47
N GLY A 11 15.13 -5.69 -32.16
CA GLY A 11 16.31 -5.17 -31.47
C GLY A 11 16.56 -5.74 -30.06
N GLY A 12 15.76 -6.72 -29.62
CA GLY A 12 16.02 -7.47 -28.37
C GLY A 12 15.66 -6.71 -27.08
N ARG A 13 15.06 -5.53 -27.19
CA ARG A 13 14.53 -4.80 -26.03
C ARG A 13 13.24 -5.44 -25.57
N VAL A 14 13.07 -5.54 -24.25
CA VAL A 14 11.82 -6.00 -23.64
C VAL A 14 10.73 -5.02 -24.01
N GLN A 15 9.63 -5.54 -24.57
CA GLN A 15 8.48 -4.71 -24.87
C GLN A 15 7.85 -4.25 -23.56
N ALA A 16 7.50 -2.96 -23.49
CA ALA A 16 6.76 -2.44 -22.35
C ALA A 16 5.41 -3.16 -22.25
N PRO A 17 4.96 -3.54 -21.05
CA PRO A 17 3.64 -4.12 -20.86
C PRO A 17 2.57 -3.10 -21.26
N SER A 18 1.44 -3.60 -21.77
CA SER A 18 0.31 -2.74 -22.09
C SER A 18 -0.29 -2.14 -20.80
N VAL A 19 -1.01 -1.02 -20.94
CA VAL A 19 -1.74 -0.38 -19.82
C VAL A 19 -2.67 -1.38 -19.14
N SER A 20 -3.36 -2.23 -19.91
CA SER A 20 -4.24 -3.27 -19.36
C SER A 20 -3.49 -4.26 -18.46
N VAL A 21 -2.28 -4.65 -18.84
CA VAL A 21 -1.45 -5.57 -18.03
C VAL A 21 -1.00 -4.88 -16.75
N LEU A 22 -0.60 -3.61 -16.82
CA LEU A 22 -0.25 -2.81 -15.65
C LEU A 22 -1.44 -2.64 -14.70
N CYS A 23 -2.64 -2.36 -15.21
CA CYS A 23 -3.84 -2.26 -14.38
C CYS A 23 -4.15 -3.58 -13.67
N GLN A 24 -4.08 -4.70 -14.38
CA GLN A 24 -4.28 -6.03 -13.78
C GLN A 24 -3.23 -6.34 -12.71
N LEU A 25 -1.96 -5.96 -12.93
CA LEU A 25 -0.91 -6.09 -11.92
C LEU A 25 -1.26 -5.32 -10.65
N VAL A 26 -1.65 -4.06 -10.78
CA VAL A 26 -2.00 -3.20 -9.65
C VAL A 26 -3.21 -3.76 -8.89
N ILE A 27 -4.27 -4.17 -9.60
CA ILE A 27 -5.46 -4.77 -8.97
C ILE A 27 -5.09 -6.04 -8.21
N ASN A 28 -4.31 -6.93 -8.82
CA ASN A 28 -3.89 -8.18 -8.19
C ASN A 28 -2.96 -7.95 -6.99
N ALA A 29 -2.08 -6.97 -7.08
CA ALA A 29 -1.23 -6.57 -5.95
C ALA A 29 -2.07 -6.00 -4.82
N TRP A 30 -3.03 -5.12 -5.14
CA TRP A 30 -3.92 -4.49 -4.17
C TRP A 30 -4.75 -5.51 -3.38
N HIS A 31 -5.29 -6.54 -4.04
CA HIS A 31 -6.03 -7.62 -3.37
C HIS A 31 -5.18 -8.44 -2.38
N LYS A 32 -3.85 -8.46 -2.54
CA LYS A 32 -2.95 -9.14 -1.60
C LYS A 32 -2.59 -8.27 -0.40
N VAL A 33 -2.84 -6.97 -0.46
CA VAL A 33 -2.59 -6.07 0.67
C VAL A 33 -3.66 -6.31 1.73
N LYS A 34 -3.22 -6.62 2.95
CA LYS A 34 -4.14 -6.80 4.06
C LYS A 34 -4.77 -5.46 4.46
N ARG A 35 -6.06 -5.48 4.76
CA ARG A 35 -6.81 -4.30 5.23
C ARG A 35 -6.15 -3.64 6.45
N GLU A 36 -5.60 -4.42 7.38
CA GLU A 36 -4.88 -3.92 8.55
C GLU A 36 -3.66 -3.06 8.18
N THR A 37 -2.93 -3.43 7.13
CA THR A 37 -1.77 -2.69 6.63
C THR A 37 -2.20 -1.36 6.04
N VAL A 38 -3.31 -1.38 5.30
CA VAL A 38 -3.94 -0.18 4.73
C VAL A 38 -4.35 0.76 5.85
N THR A 39 -5.17 0.32 6.80
CA THR A 39 -5.62 1.14 7.95
C THR A 39 -4.45 1.70 8.77
N LYS A 40 -3.41 0.90 9.05
CA LYS A 40 -2.21 1.36 9.75
C LYS A 40 -1.46 2.44 8.96
N SER A 41 -1.36 2.34 7.64
CA SER A 41 -0.76 3.39 6.82
C SER A 41 -1.59 4.68 6.83
N PHE A 42 -2.92 4.59 6.71
CA PHE A 42 -3.80 5.77 6.80
C PHE A 42 -3.66 6.48 8.16
N ARG A 43 -3.61 5.72 9.25
CA ARG A 43 -3.38 6.26 10.61
C ARG A 43 -1.98 6.85 10.79
N LYS A 44 -0.93 6.18 10.30
CA LYS A 44 0.47 6.64 10.42
C LYS A 44 0.72 7.93 9.65
N TYR A 45 0.08 8.09 8.49
CA TYR A 45 0.26 9.27 7.63
C TYR A 45 -0.84 10.31 7.79
N SER A 46 -1.65 10.23 8.84
CA SER A 46 -2.76 11.16 9.12
C SER A 46 -3.66 11.41 7.91
N ILE A 47 -3.84 10.39 7.05
CA ILE A 47 -4.81 10.46 5.96
C ILE A 47 -6.14 10.07 6.59
N SER A 48 -6.89 11.08 7.03
CA SER A 48 -8.16 10.89 7.72
C SER A 48 -9.13 10.11 6.82
N THR A 49 -9.36 8.84 7.15
CA THR A 49 -10.53 8.12 6.66
C THR A 49 -11.73 8.55 7.48
N THR A 50 -12.81 9.02 6.84
CA THR A 50 -14.12 9.34 7.45
C THR A 50 -14.87 8.10 7.99
N LEU A 51 -14.15 7.01 8.26
CA LEU A 51 -14.65 5.73 8.74
C LEU A 51 -14.19 5.44 10.18
N GLU A 52 -14.04 6.49 11.00
CA GLU A 52 -14.00 6.34 12.46
C GLU A 52 -15.20 7.10 13.04
N ASP A 53 -16.35 6.44 13.03
CA ASP A 53 -17.45 6.72 13.96
C ASP A 53 -17.73 5.43 14.76
N THR A 54 -16.68 4.88 15.35
CA THR A 54 -16.80 3.90 16.43
C THR A 54 -15.61 4.13 17.32
N GLU A 55 -15.84 5.01 18.31
CA GLU A 55 -14.93 5.34 19.40
C GLU A 55 -14.23 4.09 19.94
N SER A 56 -12.92 3.99 19.70
CA SER A 56 -12.05 3.24 20.59
C SER A 56 -11.33 4.26 21.46
N ASP A 57 -12.00 4.67 22.54
CA ASP A 57 -11.37 5.43 23.61
C ASP A 57 -10.17 4.65 24.17
N GLY A 58 -8.99 5.13 23.78
CA GLY A 58 -7.70 4.53 24.06
C GLY A 58 -6.69 5.65 24.18
N LEU A 59 -6.87 6.44 25.24
CA LEU A 59 -5.97 7.46 25.77
C LEU A 59 -4.47 7.11 25.49
N PRO A 60 -3.75 7.82 24.60
CA PRO A 60 -2.31 7.75 24.60
C PRO A 60 -1.83 8.47 25.85
N GLY A 61 -1.38 7.69 26.84
CA GLY A 61 -0.79 8.19 28.07
C GLY A 61 0.23 9.29 27.79
N SER A 62 -0.04 10.45 28.38
CA SER A 62 0.89 11.55 28.60
C SER A 62 2.16 11.06 29.29
N GLY A 63 3.33 11.42 28.74
CA GLY A 63 4.60 11.29 29.43
C GLY A 63 5.76 10.94 28.50
N GLN A 64 6.24 11.93 27.73
CA GLN A 64 7.63 11.90 27.28
C GLN A 64 8.27 13.18 27.81
N GLU A 65 8.82 13.01 29.00
CA GLU A 65 9.70 13.92 29.72
C GLU A 65 11.01 14.08 28.95
N ASP A 66 11.26 15.30 28.48
CA ASP A 66 12.58 15.76 28.03
C ASP A 66 13.58 15.69 29.18
N VAL A 67 14.52 14.75 29.13
CA VAL A 67 15.80 14.82 29.85
C VAL A 67 16.91 14.28 28.96
N TYR A 68 17.64 15.17 28.29
CA TYR A 68 19.00 14.88 27.81
C TYR A 68 19.97 15.21 28.95
N LEU A 69 20.59 14.18 29.52
CA LEU A 69 21.88 14.28 30.22
C LEU A 69 23.00 13.96 29.23
#